data_AF-A0A8T3UZ14-F1
#
_entry.id   AF-A0A8T3UZ14-F1
#
_cell.length_a   1.000
_cell.length_b   1.000
_cell.length_c   1.000
_cell.angle_alpha   90.00
_cell.angle_beta   90.00
_cell.angle_gamma   90.00
#
_symmetry.space_group_name_H-M   'P 1'
#
loop_
_entity.id
_entity.type
_entity.pdbx_description
1 polymer ?
#
loop_
_entity_poly.entity_id
_entity_poly.type
_entity_poly.pdbx_seq_one_letter_code
_entity_poly.pdbx_strand_id
1 'polypeptide(L)'
;MGSEAGSGTDKLRKLEKVSLDTLIEALERSWGAKTSFDPQNWWPSNAAYGQCAVTALVVNDFFGGNFLRTVATYQNGSSVSHYYNELPDKNIVDLTRIQFPEGTKFSDPEYRSREHIMSNQSTVERYNILKERVALRLENAGKERAHLYFAHPTVDRKELREREIDMECRLGIELLNPFYDVHRGDIIELDSGIRKPYHGISDPNKIVMRDLEAIKSCEGLLAVIPKDRPMIGASMEIFYNSFVLGRDTYLIIEDGSLFGHPWLVKNSVARFKNADEFMGWWEEKVHKTDIEMQNR
;
A
#
# COMPACT_ATOMS: atom_id res chain seq x y z
N MET A 1 -0.66 -40.46 1.24
CA MET A 1 -1.44 -39.22 1.03
C MET A 1 -1.72 -38.63 2.41
N GLY A 2 -0.77 -37.87 2.94
CA GLY A 2 -0.91 -37.13 4.20
C GLY A 2 -0.93 -35.65 3.83
N SER A 3 -2.06 -34.99 4.09
CA SER A 3 -2.34 -33.60 3.75
C SER A 3 -1.55 -32.64 4.65
N GLU A 4 -0.72 -31.80 4.03
CA GLU A 4 -0.10 -30.63 4.63
C GLU A 4 -1.16 -29.56 4.91
N ALA A 5 -1.66 -29.54 6.16
CA ALA A 5 -2.52 -28.48 6.69
C ALA A 5 -1.86 -27.82 7.91
N GLY A 6 -0.53 -27.59 7.84
CA GLY A 6 0.28 -27.18 9.00
C GLY A 6 1.21 -25.98 8.81
N SER A 7 1.30 -25.36 7.63
CA SER A 7 2.39 -24.40 7.37
C SER A 7 2.08 -22.93 7.72
N GLY A 8 0.81 -22.54 7.85
CA GLY A 8 0.41 -21.14 8.08
C GLY A 8 0.31 -20.73 9.56
N THR A 9 -0.07 -21.67 10.44
CA THR A 9 -0.27 -21.41 11.88
C THR A 9 1.02 -21.45 12.67
N ASP A 10 2.01 -22.22 12.22
CA ASP A 10 3.31 -22.36 12.88
C ASP A 10 4.28 -21.20 12.58
N LYS A 11 4.09 -20.51 11.44
CA LYS A 11 4.85 -19.29 11.10
C LYS A 11 4.52 -18.11 12.02
N LEU A 12 3.26 -17.97 12.44
CA LEU A 12 2.82 -16.90 13.35
C LEU A 12 3.35 -17.09 14.78
N ARG A 13 3.59 -18.34 15.21
CA ARG A 13 4.17 -18.64 16.53
C ARG A 13 5.65 -18.27 16.66
N LYS A 14 6.35 -18.04 15.55
CA LYS A 14 7.77 -17.61 15.52
C LYS A 14 7.98 -16.11 15.67
N LEU A 15 6.91 -15.31 15.67
CA LEU A 15 6.97 -13.87 15.92
C LEU A 15 6.84 -13.61 17.43
N GLU A 16 7.91 -13.87 18.19
CA GLU A 16 7.97 -13.47 19.60
C GLU A 16 7.76 -11.95 19.75
N LYS A 17 6.65 -11.56 20.38
CA LYS A 17 6.28 -10.20 20.83
C LYS A 17 6.34 -9.09 19.78
N VAL A 18 5.50 -9.17 18.75
CA VAL A 18 5.12 -7.97 17.97
C VAL A 18 4.41 -6.99 18.89
N SER A 19 4.92 -5.76 19.00
CA SER A 19 4.27 -4.70 19.76
C SER A 19 3.00 -4.21 19.05
N LEU A 20 2.06 -3.60 19.77
CA LEU A 20 0.87 -3.05 19.15
C LEU A 20 1.23 -1.97 18.11
N ASP A 21 2.20 -1.11 18.41
CA ASP A 21 2.66 -0.04 17.51
C ASP A 21 3.24 -0.63 16.21
N THR A 22 4.07 -1.66 16.32
CA THR A 22 4.62 -2.37 15.14
C THR A 22 3.51 -3.01 14.30
N LEU A 23 2.47 -3.56 14.93
CA LEU A 23 1.33 -4.11 14.21
C LEU A 23 0.50 -3.01 13.54
N ILE A 24 0.30 -1.86 14.21
CA ILE A 24 -0.42 -0.71 13.66
C ILE A 24 0.27 -0.23 12.38
N GLU A 25 1.58 0.00 12.42
CA GLU A 25 2.36 0.43 11.26
C GLU A 25 2.26 -0.59 10.10
N ALA A 26 2.34 -1.89 10.41
CA ALA A 26 2.20 -2.94 9.40
C ALA A 26 0.79 -2.98 8.79
N LEU A 27 -0.26 -2.78 9.59
CA LEU A 27 -1.65 -2.73 9.13
C LEU A 27 -1.92 -1.52 8.24
N GLU A 28 -1.52 -0.32 8.69
CA GLU A 28 -1.72 0.93 7.96
C GLU A 28 -1.06 0.89 6.57
N ARG A 29 0.17 0.34 6.50
CA ARG A 29 0.89 0.15 5.23
C ARG A 29 0.36 -1.02 4.39
N SER A 30 -0.51 -1.88 4.92
CA SER A 30 -1.06 -3.05 4.20
C SER A 30 -2.48 -2.85 3.68
N TRP A 31 -3.16 -1.81 4.14
CA TRP A 31 -4.49 -1.47 3.66
C TRP A 31 -4.47 -1.02 2.20
N GLY A 32 -5.17 -1.78 1.37
CA GLY A 32 -5.41 -1.47 -0.03
C GLY A 32 -6.88 -1.66 -0.41
N ALA A 33 -7.19 -1.33 -1.66
CA ALA A 33 -8.49 -1.59 -2.27
C ALA A 33 -8.87 -3.08 -2.16
N LYS A 34 -7.93 -4.01 -2.41
CA LYS A 34 -8.21 -5.46 -2.34
C LYS A 34 -8.58 -5.96 -0.92
N THR A 35 -8.25 -5.20 0.11
CA THR A 35 -8.58 -5.54 1.51
C THR A 35 -9.81 -4.79 2.02
N SER A 36 -10.27 -3.76 1.30
CA SER A 36 -11.45 -2.97 1.66
C SER A 36 -12.75 -3.70 1.32
N PHE A 37 -13.77 -3.55 2.17
CA PHE A 37 -15.13 -4.02 1.89
C PHE A 37 -15.76 -3.32 0.67
N ASP A 38 -15.30 -2.11 0.36
CA ASP A 38 -15.82 -1.30 -0.74
C ASP A 38 -14.63 -0.71 -1.54
N PRO A 39 -13.99 -1.53 -2.39
CA PRO A 39 -12.80 -1.13 -3.15
C PRO A 39 -13.04 0.04 -4.10
N GLN A 40 -14.29 0.23 -4.55
CA GLN A 40 -14.65 1.29 -5.49
C GLN A 40 -14.58 2.66 -4.83
N ASN A 41 -14.99 2.76 -3.56
CA ASN A 41 -14.95 4.01 -2.80
C ASN A 41 -13.71 4.13 -1.89
N TRP A 42 -12.89 3.07 -1.77
CA TRP A 42 -11.60 3.15 -1.10
C TRP A 42 -10.62 4.09 -1.84
N TRP A 43 -9.94 4.95 -1.10
CA TRP A 43 -8.87 5.81 -1.60
C TRP A 43 -7.71 5.83 -0.62
N PRO A 44 -6.45 5.99 -1.07
CA PRO A 44 -5.31 6.03 -0.15
C PRO A 44 -5.38 7.19 0.85
N SER A 45 -6.00 8.32 0.47
CA SER A 45 -6.30 9.43 1.38
C SER A 45 -7.25 9.07 2.54
N ASN A 46 -7.97 7.95 2.44
CA ASN A 46 -8.72 7.32 3.52
C ASN A 46 -8.48 5.80 3.53
N ALA A 47 -7.24 5.39 3.77
CA ALA A 47 -6.80 3.99 3.66
C ALA A 47 -7.59 3.03 4.59
N ALA A 48 -8.11 3.51 5.72
CA ALA A 48 -8.90 2.74 6.68
C ALA A 48 -10.32 2.39 6.19
N TYR A 49 -10.80 3.00 5.09
CA TYR A 49 -12.16 2.82 4.58
C TYR A 49 -12.47 1.36 4.24
N GLY A 50 -13.47 0.79 4.90
CA GLY A 50 -13.91 -0.59 4.70
C GLY A 50 -12.94 -1.66 5.24
N GLN A 51 -11.95 -1.27 6.07
CA GLN A 51 -10.94 -2.19 6.61
C GLN A 51 -11.30 -2.78 7.99
N CYS A 52 -12.40 -2.34 8.62
CA CYS A 52 -12.67 -2.61 10.04
C CYS A 52 -12.70 -4.10 10.42
N ALA A 53 -13.51 -4.91 9.74
CA ALA A 53 -13.66 -6.34 10.05
C ALA A 53 -12.35 -7.12 9.89
N VAL A 54 -11.62 -6.88 8.80
CA VAL A 54 -10.37 -7.59 8.50
C VAL A 54 -9.23 -7.15 9.41
N THR A 55 -9.19 -5.87 9.77
CA THR A 55 -8.24 -5.32 10.75
C THR A 55 -8.49 -5.90 12.12
N ALA A 56 -9.75 -5.96 12.56
CA ALA A 56 -10.11 -6.52 13.86
C ALA A 56 -9.74 -8.01 13.97
N LEU A 57 -9.87 -8.77 12.87
CA LEU A 57 -9.44 -10.16 12.79
C LEU A 57 -7.92 -10.30 12.94
N VAL A 58 -7.14 -9.46 12.26
CA VAL A 58 -5.66 -9.48 12.39
C VAL A 58 -5.23 -9.07 13.79
N VAL A 59 -5.77 -7.99 14.37
CA VAL A 59 -5.46 -7.60 15.76
C VAL A 59 -5.77 -8.75 16.74
N ASN A 60 -6.90 -9.43 16.57
CA ASN A 60 -7.27 -10.58 17.39
C ASN A 60 -6.32 -11.78 17.23
N ASP A 61 -5.73 -12.00 16.04
CA ASP A 61 -4.71 -13.05 15.84
C ASP A 61 -3.45 -12.83 16.70
N PHE A 62 -3.06 -11.58 16.93
CA PHE A 62 -1.85 -11.24 17.70
C PHE A 62 -2.12 -11.05 19.20
N PHE A 63 -3.26 -10.45 19.56
CA PHE A 63 -3.53 -10.01 20.93
C PHE A 63 -4.75 -10.68 21.58
N GLY A 64 -5.49 -11.52 20.86
CA GLY A 64 -6.72 -12.13 21.36
C GLY A 64 -7.81 -11.10 21.64
N GLY A 65 -8.55 -11.31 22.74
CA GLY A 65 -9.65 -10.43 23.14
C GLY A 65 -10.98 -10.73 22.43
N ASN A 66 -11.92 -9.80 22.59
CA ASN A 66 -13.29 -9.89 22.07
C ASN A 66 -13.46 -9.00 20.83
N PHE A 67 -14.37 -9.38 19.94
CA PHE A 67 -14.82 -8.50 18.87
C PHE A 67 -16.03 -7.69 19.34
N LEU A 68 -15.99 -6.39 19.11
CA LEU A 68 -17.10 -5.49 19.28
C LEU A 68 -17.63 -5.05 17.91
N ARG A 69 -18.95 -4.96 17.80
CA ARG A 69 -19.65 -4.41 16.64
C ARG A 69 -20.50 -3.24 17.10
N THR A 70 -20.39 -2.12 16.40
CA THR A 70 -21.31 -0.97 16.52
C THR A 70 -21.93 -0.68 15.16
N VAL A 71 -23.02 0.09 15.15
CA VAL A 71 -23.59 0.69 13.94
C VAL A 71 -23.11 2.14 13.85
N ALA A 72 -22.38 2.46 12.79
CA ALA A 72 -21.96 3.81 12.45
C ALA A 72 -23.00 4.45 11.53
N THR A 73 -23.65 5.53 12.00
CA THR A 73 -24.67 6.29 11.27
C THR A 73 -24.11 7.64 10.81
N TYR A 74 -24.06 7.84 9.50
CA TYR A 74 -23.59 9.08 8.87
C TYR A 74 -24.64 10.20 8.98
N GLN A 75 -24.22 11.44 8.75
CA GLN A 75 -25.10 12.62 8.80
C GLN A 75 -26.26 12.57 7.79
N ASN A 76 -26.09 11.86 6.67
CA ASN A 76 -27.15 11.66 5.67
C ASN A 76 -28.15 10.55 6.07
N GLY A 77 -28.00 9.95 7.26
CA GLY A 77 -28.86 8.90 7.80
C GLY A 77 -28.50 7.48 7.36
N SER A 78 -27.57 7.29 6.41
CA SER A 78 -27.11 5.94 6.06
C SER A 78 -26.30 5.34 7.21
N SER A 79 -26.27 4.02 7.31
CA SER A 79 -25.58 3.33 8.40
C SER A 79 -24.84 2.09 7.92
N VAL A 80 -23.71 1.80 8.56
CA VAL A 80 -22.86 0.62 8.28
C VAL A 80 -22.43 -0.05 9.58
N SER A 81 -22.10 -1.33 9.51
CA SER A 81 -21.50 -2.04 10.65
C SER A 81 -20.01 -1.68 10.77
N HIS A 82 -19.55 -1.48 12.00
CA HIS A 82 -18.15 -1.21 12.32
C HIS A 82 -17.65 -2.21 13.37
N TYR A 83 -16.45 -2.74 13.14
CA TYR A 83 -15.85 -3.80 13.97
C TYR A 83 -14.50 -3.37 14.52
N TYR A 84 -14.25 -3.68 15.78
CA TYR A 84 -13.01 -3.38 16.49
C TYR A 84 -12.84 -4.33 17.68
N ASN A 85 -11.76 -4.20 18.44
CA ASN A 85 -11.43 -5.16 19.51
C ASN A 85 -11.52 -4.53 20.90
N GLU A 86 -11.95 -5.34 21.87
CA GLU A 86 -11.65 -5.18 23.29
C GLU A 86 -10.59 -6.21 23.66
N LEU A 87 -9.40 -5.77 24.03
CA LEU A 87 -8.28 -6.63 24.41
C LEU A 87 -8.52 -7.34 25.75
N PRO A 88 -7.75 -8.40 26.09
CA PRO A 88 -7.90 -9.11 27.36
C PRO A 88 -7.78 -8.23 28.62
N ASP A 89 -7.01 -7.15 28.54
CA ASP A 89 -6.83 -6.14 29.59
C ASP A 89 -7.93 -5.06 29.61
N LYS A 90 -8.98 -5.22 28.80
CA LYS A 90 -10.11 -4.30 28.60
C LYS A 90 -9.80 -3.02 27.85
N ASN A 91 -8.60 -2.86 27.30
CA ASN A 91 -8.31 -1.76 26.40
C ASN A 91 -9.07 -1.91 25.07
N ILE A 92 -9.61 -0.81 24.56
CA ILE A 92 -10.29 -0.77 23.26
C ILE A 92 -9.28 -0.41 22.18
N VAL A 93 -9.20 -1.24 21.14
CA VAL A 93 -8.38 -0.99 19.96
C VAL A 93 -9.29 -0.85 18.75
N ASP A 94 -9.42 0.39 18.26
CA ASP A 94 -10.17 0.74 17.06
C ASP A 94 -9.31 1.56 16.09
N LEU A 95 -8.51 0.84 15.31
CA LEU A 95 -7.56 1.42 14.35
C LEU A 95 -8.22 1.99 13.10
N THR A 96 -9.51 1.69 12.88
CA THR A 96 -10.21 2.07 11.64
C THR A 96 -11.32 3.07 11.91
N ARG A 97 -11.41 3.63 13.12
CA ARG A 97 -12.34 4.72 13.44
C ARG A 97 -12.15 5.94 12.54
N ILE A 98 -10.91 6.19 12.12
CA ILE A 98 -10.54 7.32 11.26
C ILE A 98 -11.21 7.27 9.87
N GLN A 99 -11.77 6.12 9.48
CA GLN A 99 -12.47 6.00 8.21
C GLN A 99 -13.77 6.82 8.15
N PHE A 100 -14.34 7.14 9.32
CA PHE A 100 -15.63 7.81 9.42
C PHE A 100 -15.45 9.33 9.48
N PRO A 101 -16.24 10.10 8.72
CA PRO A 101 -16.21 11.54 8.79
C PRO A 101 -16.72 12.06 10.14
N GLU A 102 -16.34 13.30 10.44
CA GLU A 102 -16.84 14.00 11.62
C GLU A 102 -18.37 14.03 11.67
N GLY A 103 -18.93 13.87 12.86
CA GLY A 103 -20.38 13.82 13.07
C GLY A 103 -21.02 12.44 12.84
N THR A 104 -20.25 11.41 12.45
CA THR A 104 -20.71 10.02 12.49
C THR A 104 -21.08 9.62 13.93
N LYS A 105 -22.28 9.08 14.12
CA LYS A 105 -22.76 8.58 15.41
C LYS A 105 -22.56 7.07 15.48
N PHE A 106 -22.21 6.56 16.66
CA PHE A 106 -22.01 5.14 16.89
C PHE A 106 -23.01 4.65 17.94
N SER A 107 -23.62 3.48 17.69
CA SER A 107 -24.48 2.81 18.66
C SER A 107 -23.67 2.22 19.81
N ASP A 108 -24.35 1.79 20.86
CA ASP A 108 -23.75 0.93 21.88
C ASP A 108 -23.16 -0.32 21.22
N PRO A 109 -21.97 -0.78 21.67
CA PRO A 109 -21.31 -1.91 21.05
C PRO A 109 -21.90 -3.23 21.54
N GLU A 110 -21.93 -4.20 20.65
CA GLU A 110 -22.33 -5.56 20.93
C GLU A 110 -21.17 -6.52 20.67
N TYR A 111 -21.01 -7.52 21.54
CA TYR A 111 -20.05 -8.58 21.31
C TYR A 111 -20.42 -9.41 20.08
N ARG A 112 -19.40 -9.84 19.34
CA ARG A 112 -19.53 -10.76 18.20
C ARG A 112 -18.50 -11.87 18.29
N SER A 113 -18.90 -13.04 17.79
CA SER A 113 -17.98 -14.17 17.66
C SER A 113 -17.16 -14.04 16.39
N ARG A 114 -16.00 -14.69 16.37
CA ARG A 114 -15.14 -14.75 15.18
C ARG A 114 -15.85 -15.43 14.02
N GLU A 115 -16.60 -16.50 14.31
CA GLU A 115 -17.37 -17.28 13.33
C GLU A 115 -18.41 -16.40 12.63
N HIS A 116 -19.05 -15.48 13.36
CA HIS A 116 -20.00 -14.53 12.78
C HIS A 116 -19.33 -13.58 11.78
N ILE A 117 -18.14 -13.04 12.11
CA ILE A 117 -17.41 -12.15 11.20
C ILE A 117 -16.92 -12.92 9.97
N MET A 118 -16.44 -14.15 10.17
CA MET A 118 -15.91 -15.01 9.12
C MET A 118 -17.00 -15.74 8.30
N SER A 119 -18.28 -15.62 8.66
CA SER A 119 -19.36 -16.25 7.88
C SER A 119 -19.58 -15.60 6.51
N ASN A 120 -19.03 -14.41 6.29
CA ASN A 120 -19.04 -13.73 5.00
C ASN A 120 -17.76 -14.07 4.22
N GLN A 121 -17.93 -14.79 3.10
CA GLN A 121 -16.83 -15.22 2.22
C GLN A 121 -15.94 -14.07 1.74
N SER A 122 -16.53 -12.91 1.39
CA SER A 122 -15.76 -11.72 1.01
C SER A 122 -14.89 -11.20 2.17
N THR A 123 -15.33 -11.36 3.42
CA THR A 123 -14.49 -10.99 4.57
C THR A 123 -13.32 -11.94 4.74
N VAL A 124 -13.52 -13.24 4.51
CA VAL A 124 -12.45 -14.26 4.57
C VAL A 124 -11.37 -13.97 3.54
N GLU A 125 -11.75 -13.70 2.29
CA GLU A 125 -10.81 -13.40 1.20
C GLU A 125 -9.96 -12.16 1.48
N ARG A 126 -10.61 -11.05 1.85
CA ARG A 126 -9.92 -9.79 2.18
C ARG A 126 -9.03 -9.93 3.42
N TYR A 127 -9.49 -10.67 4.42
CA TYR A 127 -8.72 -10.96 5.62
C TYR A 127 -7.44 -11.74 5.29
N ASN A 128 -7.52 -12.77 4.44
CA ASN A 128 -6.34 -13.54 4.05
C ASN A 128 -5.30 -12.68 3.33
N ILE A 129 -5.74 -11.78 2.43
CA ILE A 129 -4.84 -10.83 1.76
C ILE A 129 -4.18 -9.90 2.78
N LEU A 130 -4.96 -9.29 3.68
CA LEU A 130 -4.42 -8.37 4.68
C LEU A 130 -3.43 -9.08 5.61
N LYS A 131 -3.79 -10.29 6.07
CA LYS A 131 -2.96 -11.12 6.93
C LYS A 131 -1.62 -11.46 6.29
N GLU A 132 -1.62 -11.84 5.02
CA GLU A 132 -0.39 -12.14 4.27
C GLU A 132 0.50 -10.90 4.14
N ARG A 133 -0.08 -9.74 3.78
CA ARG A 133 0.66 -8.47 3.70
C ARG A 133 1.30 -8.08 5.02
N VAL A 134 0.53 -8.15 6.11
CA VAL A 134 1.02 -7.85 7.45
C VAL A 134 2.15 -8.81 7.85
N ALA A 135 1.99 -10.11 7.59
CA ALA A 135 3.04 -11.09 7.89
C ALA A 135 4.34 -10.78 7.14
N LEU A 136 4.27 -10.52 5.83
CA LEU A 136 5.43 -10.15 5.01
C LEU A 136 6.09 -8.86 5.51
N ARG A 137 5.31 -7.84 5.88
CA ARG A 137 5.86 -6.58 6.43
C ARG A 137 6.55 -6.79 7.77
N LEU A 138 6.00 -7.62 8.64
CA LEU A 138 6.61 -7.95 9.93
C LEU A 138 7.90 -8.78 9.74
N GLU A 139 7.92 -9.74 8.81
CA GLU A 139 9.13 -10.50 8.44
C GLU A 139 10.23 -9.63 7.84
N ASN A 140 9.84 -8.52 7.19
CA ASN A 140 10.74 -7.54 6.60
C ASN A 140 10.98 -6.31 7.49
N ALA A 141 10.54 -6.33 8.74
CA ALA A 141 10.79 -5.24 9.68
C ALA A 141 12.29 -5.18 10.05
N GLY A 142 12.88 -3.99 10.00
CA GLY A 142 14.29 -3.77 10.35
C GLY A 142 15.33 -4.22 9.30
N LYS A 143 14.89 -4.80 8.17
CA LYS A 143 15.78 -5.02 7.02
C LYS A 143 16.01 -3.72 6.27
N GLU A 144 17.22 -3.53 5.74
CA GLU A 144 17.49 -2.44 4.80
C GLU A 144 16.58 -2.57 3.58
N ARG A 145 15.99 -1.46 3.15
CA ARG A 145 15.05 -1.42 2.03
C ARG A 145 15.56 -0.45 0.99
N ALA A 146 15.50 -0.87 -0.27
CA ALA A 146 15.80 0.05 -1.33
C ALA A 146 14.70 1.12 -1.38
N HIS A 147 15.07 2.39 -1.29
CA HIS A 147 14.18 3.54 -1.30
C HIS A 147 14.13 4.15 -2.70
N LEU A 148 13.09 3.83 -3.47
CA LEU A 148 12.93 4.25 -4.86
C LEU A 148 11.81 5.26 -5.00
N TYR A 149 12.00 6.27 -5.84
CA TYR A 149 10.90 7.16 -6.25
C TYR A 149 9.94 6.42 -7.20
N PHE A 150 8.63 6.49 -6.94
CA PHE A 150 7.64 5.79 -7.74
C PHE A 150 6.94 6.72 -8.75
N ALA A 151 7.56 6.87 -9.92
CA ALA A 151 7.08 7.75 -10.98
C ALA A 151 5.92 7.12 -11.77
N HIS A 152 4.76 7.77 -11.76
CA HIS A 152 3.63 7.33 -12.56
C HIS A 152 2.60 8.44 -12.83
N PRO A 153 1.67 8.26 -13.79
CA PRO A 153 0.67 9.28 -14.07
C PRO A 153 -0.28 9.54 -12.89
N THR A 154 -0.71 10.80 -12.75
CA THR A 154 -1.67 11.21 -11.72
C THR A 154 -3.03 10.52 -11.85
N VAL A 155 -3.43 10.14 -13.06
CA VAL A 155 -4.74 9.51 -13.30
C VAL A 155 -4.80 8.06 -12.83
N ASP A 156 -3.66 7.36 -12.79
CA ASP A 156 -3.58 5.95 -12.40
C ASP A 156 -3.20 5.78 -10.91
N ARG A 157 -3.08 6.88 -10.15
CA ARG A 157 -2.60 6.88 -8.75
C ARG A 157 -3.32 5.92 -7.80
N LYS A 158 -4.62 5.71 -7.97
CA LYS A 158 -5.38 4.77 -7.12
C LYS A 158 -5.03 3.33 -7.44
N GLU A 159 -5.02 2.99 -8.72
CA GLU A 159 -4.69 1.63 -9.19
C GLU A 159 -3.24 1.29 -8.86
N LEU A 160 -2.32 2.23 -9.10
CA LEU A 160 -0.90 2.02 -8.87
C LEU A 160 -0.55 1.95 -7.38
N ARG A 161 -1.31 2.59 -6.48
CA ARG A 161 -1.12 2.40 -5.03
C ARG A 161 -1.37 0.95 -4.60
N GLU A 162 -2.32 0.24 -5.21
CA GLU A 162 -2.54 -1.18 -4.91
C GLU A 162 -1.35 -2.05 -5.32
N ARG A 163 -0.72 -1.72 -6.46
CA ARG A 163 0.49 -2.41 -6.95
C ARG A 163 1.72 -2.06 -6.12
N GLU A 164 1.82 -0.80 -5.71
CA GLU A 164 2.86 -0.33 -4.80
C GLU A 164 2.85 -1.11 -3.49
N ILE A 165 1.69 -1.23 -2.83
CA ILE A 165 1.54 -2.02 -1.60
C ILE A 165 2.01 -3.46 -1.81
N ASP A 166 1.64 -4.08 -2.93
CA ASP A 166 2.06 -5.45 -3.25
C ASP A 166 3.59 -5.57 -3.39
N MET A 167 4.20 -4.66 -4.16
CA MET A 167 5.64 -4.64 -4.36
C MET A 167 6.41 -4.36 -3.07
N GLU A 168 5.98 -3.39 -2.25
CA GLU A 168 6.62 -3.11 -0.96
C GLU A 168 6.54 -4.26 0.02
N CYS A 169 5.41 -4.98 0.05
CA CYS A 169 5.27 -6.15 0.93
C CYS A 169 6.25 -7.26 0.53
N ARG A 170 6.43 -7.48 -0.77
CA ARG A 170 7.15 -8.65 -1.30
C ARG A 170 8.64 -8.43 -1.53
N LEU A 171 9.03 -7.24 -1.98
CA LEU A 171 10.36 -7.01 -2.56
C LEU A 171 11.39 -6.39 -1.60
N GLY A 172 10.99 -6.09 -0.36
CA GLY A 172 11.87 -5.36 0.55
C GLY A 172 12.26 -3.98 0.02
N ILE A 173 11.37 -3.34 -0.73
CA ILE A 173 11.54 -1.97 -1.22
C ILE A 173 10.59 -1.03 -0.50
N GLU A 174 10.96 0.25 -0.44
CA GLU A 174 10.09 1.35 -0.06
C GLU A 174 9.93 2.26 -1.27
N LEU A 175 8.68 2.45 -1.69
CA LEU A 175 8.34 3.23 -2.88
C LEU A 175 7.81 4.58 -2.43
N LEU A 176 8.58 5.64 -2.63
CA LEU A 176 8.11 7.00 -2.37
C LEU A 176 7.08 7.37 -3.43
N ASN A 177 5.80 7.33 -3.06
CA ASN A 177 4.69 7.75 -3.91
C ASN A 177 4.52 9.28 -3.86
N PRO A 178 4.64 9.99 -5.00
CA PRO A 178 4.54 11.46 -5.04
C PRO A 178 3.12 12.01 -4.83
N PHE A 179 2.14 11.13 -4.64
CA PHE A 179 0.76 11.49 -4.32
C PHE A 179 0.46 11.28 -2.85
N TYR A 180 0.90 10.18 -2.25
CA TYR A 180 0.42 9.77 -0.92
C TYR A 180 1.48 9.81 0.19
N ASP A 181 2.77 9.77 -0.15
CA ASP A 181 3.85 9.77 0.85
C ASP A 181 4.53 11.15 0.98
N VAL A 182 4.11 12.12 0.17
CA VAL A 182 4.53 13.52 0.25
C VAL A 182 3.34 14.41 0.57
N HIS A 183 3.59 15.49 1.33
CA HIS A 183 2.51 16.38 1.74
C HIS A 183 1.88 17.11 0.54
N ARG A 184 0.62 16.80 0.26
CA ARG A 184 -0.16 17.37 -0.84
C ARG A 184 -1.58 17.70 -0.42
N GLY A 185 -1.88 19.00 -0.31
CA GLY A 185 -3.22 19.47 0.03
C GLY A 185 -4.29 19.20 -1.03
N ASP A 186 -3.90 18.92 -2.28
CA ASP A 186 -4.84 18.73 -3.39
C ASP A 186 -5.34 17.29 -3.56
N ILE A 187 -4.74 16.32 -2.88
CA ILE A 187 -5.02 14.88 -3.10
C ILE A 187 -6.45 14.51 -2.70
N ILE A 188 -6.96 15.06 -1.59
CA ILE A 188 -8.32 14.81 -1.13
C ILE A 188 -9.33 15.29 -2.19
N GLU A 189 -9.10 16.46 -2.80
CA GLU A 189 -9.97 16.98 -3.87
C GLU A 189 -9.84 16.18 -5.16
N LEU A 190 -8.64 15.67 -5.49
CA LEU A 190 -8.43 14.81 -6.65
C LEU A 190 -9.14 13.46 -6.47
N ASP A 191 -9.04 12.85 -5.29
CA ASP A 191 -9.60 11.53 -4.97
C ASP A 191 -11.14 11.57 -4.88
N SER A 192 -11.69 12.66 -4.35
CA SER A 192 -13.15 12.91 -4.38
C SER A 192 -13.69 13.32 -5.75
N GLY A 193 -12.81 13.59 -6.73
CA GLY A 193 -13.19 14.06 -8.06
C GLY A 193 -13.68 15.51 -8.12
N ILE A 194 -13.64 16.24 -6.99
CA ILE A 194 -13.91 17.68 -6.93
C ILE A 194 -12.97 18.44 -7.86
N ARG A 195 -11.70 18.00 -7.91
CA ARG A 195 -10.66 18.57 -8.75
C ARG A 195 -10.22 17.57 -9.83
N LYS A 196 -10.08 18.08 -11.05
CA LYS A 196 -9.45 17.32 -12.15
C LYS A 196 -7.93 17.50 -12.14
N PRO A 197 -7.16 16.48 -12.55
CA PRO A 197 -5.71 16.61 -12.73
C PRO A 197 -5.36 17.85 -13.55
N TYR A 198 -4.33 18.57 -13.11
CA TYR A 198 -3.79 19.78 -13.74
C TYR A 198 -4.73 20.99 -13.85
N HIS A 199 -5.91 20.95 -13.22
CA HIS A 199 -6.81 22.11 -13.16
C HIS A 199 -6.57 22.92 -11.88
N GLY A 200 -6.74 24.24 -11.93
CA GLY A 200 -6.64 25.13 -10.76
C GLY A 200 -5.25 25.15 -10.10
N ILE A 201 -4.18 24.91 -10.87
CA ILE A 201 -2.81 24.94 -10.33
C ILE A 201 -2.45 26.37 -9.91
N SER A 202 -2.24 26.58 -8.61
CA SER A 202 -1.89 27.89 -8.06
C SER A 202 -0.39 28.19 -8.14
N ASP A 203 0.46 27.17 -7.99
CA ASP A 203 1.92 27.31 -8.03
C ASP A 203 2.58 26.07 -8.69
N PRO A 204 2.85 26.11 -10.00
CA PRO A 204 3.50 25.00 -10.70
C PRO A 204 4.95 24.78 -10.26
N ASN A 205 5.67 25.84 -9.85
CA ASN A 205 7.06 25.72 -9.42
C ASN A 205 7.16 24.90 -8.13
N LYS A 206 6.26 25.15 -7.17
CA LYS A 206 6.22 24.37 -5.92
C LYS A 206 5.97 22.89 -6.17
N ILE A 207 5.10 22.54 -7.12
CA ILE A 207 4.81 21.14 -7.48
C ILE A 207 6.07 20.47 -8.02
N VAL A 208 6.67 21.06 -9.05
CA VAL A 208 7.87 20.50 -9.69
C VAL A 208 9.03 20.39 -8.69
N MET A 209 9.31 21.44 -7.93
CA MET A 209 10.43 21.42 -6.98
C MET A 209 10.25 20.39 -5.86
N ARG A 210 9.01 20.15 -5.41
CA ARG A 210 8.72 19.08 -4.45
C ARG A 210 9.04 17.71 -5.05
N ASP A 211 8.62 17.46 -6.27
CA ASP A 211 8.83 16.16 -6.93
C ASP A 211 10.33 15.92 -7.19
N LEU A 212 11.07 16.96 -7.64
CA LEU A 212 12.52 16.88 -7.79
C LEU A 212 13.25 16.62 -6.46
N GLU A 213 12.81 17.24 -5.36
CA GLU A 213 13.41 17.01 -4.03
C GLU A 213 13.10 15.61 -3.50
N ALA A 214 11.88 15.11 -3.73
CA ALA A 214 11.50 13.74 -3.43
C ALA A 214 12.40 12.74 -4.19
N ILE A 215 12.62 12.95 -5.50
CA ILE A 215 13.53 12.11 -6.29
C ILE A 215 14.95 12.13 -5.72
N LYS A 216 15.46 13.31 -5.32
CA LYS A 216 16.80 13.41 -4.72
C LYS A 216 16.95 12.61 -3.43
N SER A 217 15.87 12.47 -2.65
CA SER A 217 15.87 11.72 -1.39
C SER A 217 15.89 10.19 -1.55
N CYS A 218 15.60 9.70 -2.76
CA CYS A 218 15.63 8.27 -3.10
C CYS A 218 16.98 7.84 -3.65
N GLU A 219 17.30 6.55 -3.63
CA GLU A 219 18.52 6.01 -4.25
C GLU A 219 18.38 5.78 -5.77
N GLY A 220 17.14 5.66 -6.24
CA GLY A 220 16.81 5.45 -7.64
C GLY A 220 15.32 5.68 -7.91
N LEU A 221 14.86 5.22 -9.06
CA LEU A 221 13.49 5.45 -9.53
C LEU A 221 12.90 4.20 -10.17
N LEU A 222 11.66 3.87 -9.80
CA LEU A 222 10.81 2.92 -10.52
C LEU A 222 9.70 3.71 -11.22
N ALA A 223 9.59 3.60 -12.54
CA ALA A 223 8.51 4.22 -13.29
C ALA A 223 7.53 3.20 -13.86
N VAL A 224 6.24 3.53 -13.85
CA VAL A 224 5.22 2.80 -14.64
C VAL A 224 4.81 3.64 -15.84
N ILE A 225 4.93 3.05 -17.02
CA ILE A 225 4.58 3.61 -18.33
C ILE A 225 3.33 2.88 -18.84
N PRO A 226 2.12 3.35 -18.46
CA PRO A 226 0.87 2.76 -18.91
C PRO A 226 0.60 3.09 -20.37
N LYS A 227 -0.20 2.24 -21.02
CA LYS A 227 -0.65 2.43 -22.39
C LYS A 227 -1.71 3.55 -22.48
N ASP A 228 -1.62 4.38 -23.51
CA ASP A 228 -2.62 5.43 -23.82
C ASP A 228 -2.85 6.44 -22.67
N ARG A 229 -1.78 6.79 -21.94
CA ARG A 229 -1.82 7.73 -20.82
C ARG A 229 -0.81 8.87 -20.98
N PRO A 230 -1.17 10.11 -20.59
CA PRO A 230 -0.24 11.24 -20.61
C PRO A 230 0.80 11.10 -19.49
N MET A 231 2.08 11.25 -19.86
CA MET A 231 3.22 11.00 -18.97
C MET A 231 4.22 12.15 -18.86
N ILE A 232 3.81 13.39 -19.16
CA ILE A 232 4.77 14.52 -19.24
C ILE A 232 5.59 14.65 -17.96
N GLY A 233 4.95 14.62 -16.79
CA GLY A 233 5.63 14.66 -15.49
C GLY A 233 6.58 13.48 -15.30
N ALA A 234 6.06 12.25 -15.37
CA ALA A 234 6.85 11.03 -15.21
C ALA A 234 8.05 10.93 -16.17
N SER A 235 7.91 11.38 -17.42
CA SER A 235 9.02 11.44 -18.38
C SER A 235 10.13 12.41 -17.95
N MET A 236 9.75 13.55 -17.37
CA MET A 236 10.72 14.52 -16.83
C MET A 236 11.39 13.99 -15.56
N GLU A 237 10.65 13.26 -14.71
CA GLU A 237 11.18 12.60 -13.52
C GLU A 237 12.20 11.50 -13.89
N ILE A 238 11.88 10.66 -14.89
CA ILE A 238 12.80 9.64 -15.45
C ILE A 238 14.09 10.31 -15.94
N PHE A 239 13.97 11.39 -16.74
CA PHE A 239 15.13 12.11 -17.25
C PHE A 239 15.95 12.74 -16.12
N TYR A 240 15.29 13.36 -15.14
CA TYR A 240 15.97 13.96 -14.00
C TYR A 240 16.75 12.94 -13.19
N ASN A 241 16.12 11.83 -12.79
CA ASN A 241 16.78 10.77 -12.04
C ASN A 241 17.94 10.14 -12.83
N SER A 242 17.69 9.75 -14.07
CA SER A 242 18.68 9.00 -14.85
C SER A 242 19.79 9.89 -15.41
N PHE A 243 19.45 10.96 -16.13
CA PHE A 243 20.43 11.76 -16.85
C PHE A 243 21.07 12.84 -15.96
N VAL A 244 20.28 13.51 -15.11
CA VAL A 244 20.78 14.63 -14.29
C VAL A 244 21.45 14.12 -13.02
N LEU A 245 20.84 13.16 -12.32
CA LEU A 245 21.40 12.60 -11.08
C LEU A 245 22.29 11.37 -11.31
N GLY A 246 22.24 10.73 -12.48
CA GLY A 246 23.04 9.54 -12.77
C GLY A 246 22.63 8.30 -11.97
N ARG A 247 21.38 8.21 -11.53
CA ARG A 247 20.88 7.13 -10.67
C ARG A 247 20.18 6.03 -11.46
N ASP A 248 20.09 4.86 -10.82
CA ASP A 248 19.40 3.71 -11.38
C ASP A 248 17.92 4.02 -11.60
N THR A 249 17.45 3.70 -12.81
CA THR A 249 16.05 3.85 -13.23
C THR A 249 15.53 2.53 -13.79
N TYR A 250 14.44 2.04 -13.21
CA TYR A 250 13.72 0.84 -13.59
C TYR A 250 12.39 1.23 -14.24
N LEU A 251 12.01 0.59 -15.34
CA LEU A 251 10.77 0.93 -16.05
C LEU A 251 9.87 -0.29 -16.21
N ILE A 252 8.61 -0.19 -15.77
CA ILE A 252 7.53 -1.09 -16.16
C ILE A 252 6.79 -0.44 -17.32
N ILE A 253 6.93 -1.01 -18.52
CA ILE A 253 6.40 -0.46 -19.79
C ILE A 253 5.26 -1.34 -20.29
N GLU A 254 4.04 -0.87 -20.08
CA GLU A 254 2.82 -1.59 -20.47
C GLU A 254 2.42 -1.27 -21.92
N ASP A 255 2.87 -0.13 -22.44
CA ASP A 255 2.85 0.13 -23.88
C ASP A 255 4.03 -0.55 -24.57
N GLY A 256 3.80 -1.77 -25.07
CA GLY A 256 4.83 -2.54 -25.77
C GLY A 256 5.48 -1.82 -26.96
N SER A 257 4.83 -0.81 -27.56
CA SER A 257 5.43 -0.03 -28.65
C SER A 257 6.57 0.88 -28.18
N LEU A 258 6.59 1.22 -26.88
CA LEU A 258 7.60 2.09 -26.28
C LEU A 258 8.81 1.32 -25.72
N PHE A 259 8.78 -0.01 -25.70
CA PHE A 259 9.82 -0.84 -25.06
C PHE A 259 11.24 -0.56 -25.61
N GLY A 260 11.34 -0.27 -26.90
CA GLY A 260 12.58 0.07 -27.61
C GLY A 260 12.81 1.58 -27.82
N HIS A 261 11.99 2.45 -27.20
CA HIS A 261 12.07 3.89 -27.43
C HIS A 261 13.44 4.44 -26.97
N PRO A 262 14.20 5.19 -27.81
CA PRO A 262 15.59 5.54 -27.52
C PRO A 262 15.79 6.25 -26.17
N TRP A 263 14.87 7.15 -25.80
CA TRP A 263 14.95 7.85 -24.51
C TRP A 263 14.70 6.92 -23.32
N LEU A 264 13.80 5.95 -23.45
CA LEU A 264 13.54 5.00 -22.37
C LEU A 264 14.70 4.00 -22.26
N VAL A 265 15.24 3.56 -23.39
CA VAL A 265 16.42 2.68 -23.42
C VAL A 265 17.63 3.36 -22.81
N LYS A 266 17.89 4.62 -23.14
CA LYS A 266 19.03 5.39 -22.63
C LYS A 266 18.91 5.73 -21.14
N ASN A 267 17.69 5.96 -20.64
CA ASN A 267 17.44 6.42 -19.28
C ASN A 267 16.96 5.29 -18.34
N SER A 268 17.29 4.03 -18.62
CA SER A 268 16.95 2.91 -17.74
C SER A 268 18.04 1.85 -17.69
N VAL A 269 18.21 1.24 -16.52
CA VAL A 269 19.10 0.09 -16.32
C VAL A 269 18.39 -1.22 -16.63
N ALA A 270 17.08 -1.30 -16.39
CA ALA A 270 16.24 -2.44 -16.73
C ALA A 270 14.81 -2.00 -17.09
N ARG A 271 14.16 -2.81 -17.94
CA ARG A 271 12.80 -2.58 -18.45
C ARG A 271 12.00 -3.87 -18.42
N PHE A 272 10.73 -3.78 -18.02
CA PHE A 272 9.82 -4.90 -17.77
C PHE A 272 8.49 -4.64 -18.45
N LYS A 273 7.77 -5.67 -18.87
CA LYS A 273 6.45 -5.50 -19.53
C LYS A 273 5.31 -5.35 -18.53
N ASN A 274 5.52 -5.74 -17.28
CA ASN A 274 4.52 -5.73 -16.21
C ASN A 274 5.22 -5.78 -14.84
N ALA A 275 4.42 -5.64 -13.78
CA ALA A 275 4.91 -5.68 -12.40
C ALA A 275 5.48 -7.06 -12.01
N ASP A 276 4.92 -8.16 -12.52
CA ASP A 276 5.39 -9.51 -12.18
C ASP A 276 6.82 -9.78 -12.71
N GLU A 277 7.11 -9.33 -13.93
CA GLU A 277 8.46 -9.38 -14.51
C GLU A 277 9.46 -8.55 -13.68
N PHE A 278 9.05 -7.37 -13.21
CA PHE A 278 9.87 -6.54 -12.33
C PHE A 278 10.12 -7.23 -10.98
N MET A 279 9.06 -7.74 -10.35
CA MET A 279 9.14 -8.42 -9.05
C MET A 279 10.06 -9.63 -9.10
N GLY A 280 9.89 -10.51 -10.09
CA GLY A 280 10.76 -11.69 -10.24
C GLY A 280 12.22 -11.33 -10.47
N TRP A 281 12.49 -10.30 -11.30
CA TRP A 281 13.85 -9.82 -11.52
C TRP A 281 14.47 -9.20 -10.27
N TRP A 282 13.69 -8.46 -9.49
CA TRP A 282 14.17 -7.81 -8.27
C TRP A 282 14.56 -8.82 -7.20
N GLU A 283 13.73 -9.84 -6.98
CA GLU A 283 14.02 -10.96 -6.06
C GLU A 283 15.34 -11.65 -6.43
N GLU A 284 15.58 -11.91 -7.72
CA GLU A 284 16.86 -12.47 -8.19
C GLU A 284 18.06 -11.54 -7.98
N LYS A 285 17.88 -10.23 -8.19
CA LYS A 285 18.94 -9.23 -8.01
C LYS A 285 19.39 -9.16 -6.55
N VAL A 286 18.44 -9.08 -5.62
CA VAL A 286 18.71 -9.03 -4.18
C VAL A 286 19.41 -10.31 -3.75
N HIS A 287 18.92 -11.48 -4.16
CA HIS A 287 19.53 -12.77 -3.81
C HIS A 287 20.99 -12.90 -4.26
N LYS A 288 21.31 -12.44 -5.48
CA LYS A 288 22.69 -12.43 -5.98
C LYS A 288 23.61 -11.51 -5.16
N THR A 289 23.10 -10.34 -4.78
CA THR A 289 23.83 -9.36 -3.97
C THR A 289 24.16 -9.92 -2.58
N ASP A 290 23.20 -10.59 -1.95
CA ASP A 290 23.40 -11.25 -0.65
C ASP A 290 24.47 -12.34 -0.71
N ILE A 291 24.44 -13.19 -1.76
CA ILE A 291 25.45 -14.24 -1.97
C ILE A 291 26.84 -13.62 -2.17
N GLU A 292 26.96 -12.54 -2.94
CA GLU A 292 28.24 -11.87 -3.17
C GLU A 292 28.80 -11.23 -1.90
N MET A 293 27.94 -10.67 -1.03
CA MET A 293 28.36 -10.13 0.27
C MET A 293 28.79 -11.21 1.24
N GLN A 294 28.13 -12.37 1.26
CA GLN A 294 28.48 -13.50 2.13
C GLN A 294 29.80 -14.19 1.74
N ASN A 295 30.23 -14.04 0.48
CA ASN A 295 31.48 -14.63 -0.04
C ASN A 295 32.68 -13.68 0.03
N ARG A 296 32.55 -12.50 0.65
CA ARG A 296 33.64 -11.54 0.90
C ARG A 296 34.04 -11.54 2.37
#